data_AF-A0A1C9C4M0-F1
#
_entry.id   AF-A0A1C9C4M0-F1
#
_cell.length_a   1.000
_cell.length_b   1.000
_cell.length_c   1.000
_cell.angle_alpha   90.00
_cell.angle_beta   90.00
_cell.angle_gamma   90.00
#
_symmetry.space_group_name_H-M   'P 1'
#
loop_
_entity.id
_entity.type
_entity.pdbx_description
1 polymer ?
#
loop_
_entity_poly.entity_id
_entity_poly.type
_entity_poly.pdbx_seq_one_letter_code
_entity_poly.pdbx_strand_id
1 'polypeptide(L)'
;MEELDNIANTTSFNGKQLLSGNFINQEFQIGASSNQAVIVTIGATQPFQIGLSRFETGGSVLTSGEVSFTPKNDNSIHGFKFQKVVI
;
A
#
# COMPACT_ATOMS: atom_id res chain seq x y z
N MET A 1 3.20 -12.21 14.78
CA MET A 1 3.87 -11.45 13.70
C MET A 1 5.01 -12.28 13.11
N GLU A 2 5.79 -12.92 13.96
CA GLU A 2 6.85 -13.86 13.58
C GLU A 2 6.43 -14.91 12.53
N GLU A 3 5.24 -15.51 12.65
CA GLU A 3 4.80 -16.50 11.65
C GLU A 3 4.55 -15.88 10.25
N LEU A 4 4.10 -14.63 10.19
CA LEU A 4 3.95 -13.92 8.93
C LEU A 4 5.31 -13.55 8.33
N ASP A 5 6.28 -13.18 9.17
CA ASP A 5 7.67 -13.00 8.74
C ASP A 5 8.28 -14.32 8.24
N ASN A 6 8.00 -15.43 8.91
CA ASN A 6 8.45 -16.76 8.48
C ASN A 6 7.89 -17.09 7.10
N ILE A 7 6.58 -16.91 6.86
CA ILE A 7 5.96 -17.16 5.56
C ILE A 7 6.58 -16.25 4.48
N ALA A 8 6.74 -14.96 4.76
CA ALA A 8 7.30 -14.01 3.80
C ALA A 8 8.74 -14.35 3.38
N ASN A 9 9.56 -14.86 4.31
CA ASN A 9 10.97 -15.17 4.08
C ASN A 9 11.24 -16.60 3.59
N THR A 10 10.37 -17.56 3.88
CA THR A 10 10.58 -18.98 3.54
C THR A 10 9.85 -19.42 2.28
N THR A 11 8.79 -18.72 1.87
CA THR A 11 8.06 -19.04 0.64
C THR A 11 8.95 -18.81 -0.58
N SER A 12 9.35 -19.92 -1.21
CA SER A 12 10.29 -19.91 -2.33
C SER A 12 9.94 -20.97 -3.37
N PHE A 13 10.35 -20.70 -4.61
CA PHE A 13 10.27 -21.66 -5.72
C PHE A 13 11.63 -21.73 -6.41
N ASN A 14 12.19 -22.94 -6.50
CA ASN A 14 13.50 -23.19 -7.11
C ASN A 14 14.60 -22.24 -6.60
N GLY A 15 14.66 -22.04 -5.27
CA GLY A 15 15.63 -21.16 -4.61
C GLY A 15 15.36 -19.65 -4.74
N LYS A 16 14.31 -19.24 -5.46
CA LYS A 16 13.88 -17.83 -5.53
C LYS A 16 12.80 -17.55 -4.50
N GLN A 17 13.05 -16.60 -3.62
CA GLN A 17 12.04 -16.13 -2.67
C GLN A 17 10.94 -15.35 -3.41
N LEU A 18 9.69 -15.63 -3.09
CA LEU A 18 8.54 -15.07 -3.81
C LEU A 18 7.95 -13.84 -3.09
N LEU A 19 7.88 -13.88 -1.76
CA LEU A 19 7.12 -12.92 -0.94
C LEU A 19 7.99 -11.90 -0.19
N SER A 20 9.32 -12.02 -0.30
CA SER A 20 10.27 -11.12 0.37
C SER A 20 10.43 -9.76 -0.30
N GLY A 21 9.76 -9.53 -1.44
CA GLY A 21 9.90 -8.31 -2.23
C GLY A 21 11.05 -8.32 -3.24
N ASN A 22 11.83 -9.39 -3.29
CA ASN A 22 12.92 -9.54 -4.26
C ASN A 22 12.45 -10.09 -5.63
N PHE A 23 11.20 -10.52 -5.73
CA PHE A 23 10.63 -11.10 -6.96
C PHE A 23 10.04 -9.99 -7.84
N ILE A 24 10.90 -9.14 -8.40
CA ILE A 24 10.50 -7.96 -9.18
C ILE A 24 10.92 -8.12 -10.63
N ASN A 25 10.01 -7.80 -11.56
CA ASN A 25 10.23 -7.82 -13.02
C ASN A 25 10.74 -9.18 -13.53
N GLN A 26 10.22 -10.26 -12.96
CA GLN A 26 10.59 -11.62 -13.39
C GLN A 26 9.90 -11.95 -14.70
N GLU A 27 10.69 -12.19 -15.74
CA GLU A 27 10.19 -12.46 -17.08
C GLU A 27 10.06 -13.96 -17.34
N PHE A 28 8.90 -14.37 -17.83
CA PHE A 28 8.57 -15.74 -18.21
C PHE A 28 8.22 -15.77 -19.69
N GLN A 29 9.13 -16.27 -20.51
CA GLN A 29 8.89 -16.49 -21.94
C GLN A 29 7.77 -17.52 -22.13
N ILE A 30 6.71 -17.14 -22.83
CA ILE A 30 5.52 -17.97 -23.08
C ILE A 30 5.30 -18.29 -24.56
N GLY A 31 6.12 -17.73 -25.45
CA GLY A 31 5.97 -17.89 -26.90
C GLY A 31 7.25 -18.31 -27.62
N ALA A 32 7.14 -18.56 -28.92
CA ALA A 32 8.25 -19.01 -29.76
C ALA A 32 9.13 -17.86 -30.28
N SER A 33 8.63 -16.62 -30.28
CA SER A 33 9.36 -15.44 -30.74
C SER A 33 9.90 -14.60 -29.58
N SER A 34 11.01 -13.89 -29.80
CA SER A 34 11.59 -12.99 -28.78
C SER A 34 10.57 -11.96 -28.28
N ASN A 35 10.66 -11.63 -26.99
CA ASN A 35 9.79 -10.68 -26.27
C ASN A 35 8.32 -11.13 -26.11
N GLN A 36 8.01 -12.41 -26.32
CA GLN A 36 6.72 -13.00 -25.99
C GLN A 36 6.78 -13.56 -24.56
N ALA A 37 6.67 -12.67 -23.58
CA ALA A 37 6.82 -13.02 -22.18
C ALA A 37 5.77 -12.36 -21.28
N VAL A 38 5.55 -12.98 -20.13
CA VAL A 38 4.79 -12.41 -19.00
C VAL A 38 5.78 -11.90 -17.98
N ILE A 39 5.64 -10.64 -17.59
CA ILE A 39 6.41 -10.04 -16.51
C ILE A 39 5.59 -10.14 -15.23
N VAL A 40 6.17 -10.77 -14.21
CA VAL A 40 5.56 -10.94 -12.91
C VAL A 40 6.38 -10.19 -11.87
N THR A 41 5.70 -9.34 -11.11
CA THR A 41 6.25 -8.68 -9.93
C THR A 41 5.38 -9.04 -8.74
N ILE A 42 6.01 -9.55 -7.68
CA ILE A 42 5.35 -9.82 -6.41
C ILE A 42 5.91 -8.84 -5.39
N GLY A 43 5.01 -8.01 -4.86
CA GLY A 43 5.33 -7.06 -3.81
C GLY A 43 5.74 -7.77 -2.52
N ALA A 44 6.46 -7.04 -1.68
CA ALA A 44 6.91 -7.55 -0.40
C ALA A 44 5.71 -7.68 0.57
N THR A 45 5.58 -8.82 1.23
CA THR A 45 4.44 -9.11 2.12
C THR A 45 4.85 -9.20 3.59
N GLN A 46 5.99 -8.63 3.97
CA GLN A 46 6.42 -8.63 5.36
C GLN A 46 5.48 -7.76 6.20
N PRO A 47 5.24 -8.09 7.48
CA PRO A 47 4.21 -7.47 8.30
C PRO A 47 4.43 -5.98 8.58
N PHE A 48 5.65 -5.44 8.41
CA PHE A 48 5.89 -4.00 8.51
C PHE A 48 5.55 -3.23 7.22
N GLN A 49 5.49 -3.92 6.08
CA GLN A 49 5.17 -3.34 4.78
C GLN A 49 3.66 -3.35 4.51
N ILE A 50 2.95 -4.28 5.14
CA ILE A 50 1.49 -4.41 5.08
C ILE A 50 0.87 -3.93 6.39
N GLY A 51 -0.37 -3.41 6.34
CA GLY A 51 -1.07 -2.98 7.56
C GLY A 51 -0.63 -1.62 8.12
N LEU A 52 0.00 -0.77 7.29
CA LEU A 52 0.31 0.61 7.64
C LEU A 52 -0.97 1.41 7.88
N SER A 53 -1.14 1.89 9.11
CA SER A 53 -2.23 2.79 9.49
C SER A 53 -1.66 4.16 9.83
N ARG A 54 -2.28 5.23 9.30
CA ARG A 54 -1.92 6.61 9.63
C ARG A 54 -2.85 7.13 10.70
N PHE A 55 -2.28 7.60 11.80
CA PHE A 55 -3.01 8.23 12.91
C PHE A 55 -2.64 9.70 13.00
N GLU A 56 -3.66 10.56 13.14
CA GLU A 56 -3.49 12.00 13.29
C GLU A 56 -4.35 12.49 14.46
N THR A 57 -3.77 13.32 15.30
CA THR A 57 -4.46 13.97 16.42
C THR A 57 -4.17 15.48 16.35
N GLY A 58 -5.21 16.30 16.31
CA GLY A 58 -5.08 17.75 16.40
C GLY A 58 -4.77 18.22 17.82
N GLY A 59 -4.36 19.48 17.95
CA GLY A 59 -4.22 20.12 19.27
C GLY A 59 -5.58 20.41 19.92
N SER A 60 -5.55 20.73 21.21
CA SER A 60 -6.75 21.20 21.92
C SER A 60 -7.28 22.49 21.29
N VAL A 61 -8.59 22.50 20.98
CA VAL A 61 -9.27 23.68 20.44
C VAL A 61 -9.61 24.62 21.59
N LEU A 62 -9.04 25.82 21.61
CA LEU A 62 -9.24 26.83 22.67
C LEU A 62 -10.19 27.97 22.26
N THR A 63 -10.65 27.96 21.01
CA THR A 63 -11.45 29.02 20.40
C THR A 63 -12.64 28.41 19.68
N SER A 64 -13.81 29.00 19.85
CA SER A 64 -15.01 28.62 19.10
C SER A 64 -15.05 29.27 17.71
N GLY A 65 -15.80 28.67 16.81
CA GLY A 65 -15.98 29.19 15.45
C GLY A 65 -16.56 28.18 14.48
N GLU A 66 -16.83 28.65 13.27
CA GLU A 66 -17.26 27.79 12.17
C GLU A 66 -16.04 27.09 11.55
N VAL A 67 -16.05 25.76 11.51
CA VAL A 67 -14.99 24.92 10.95
C VAL A 67 -15.51 24.14 9.75
N SER A 68 -14.68 24.04 8.71
CA SER A 68 -14.92 23.19 7.55
C SER A 68 -13.72 22.28 7.31
N PHE A 69 -13.97 20.99 7.09
CA PHE A 69 -12.93 20.03 6.74
C PHE A 69 -12.99 19.67 5.25
N THR A 70 -11.83 19.56 4.62
CA THR A 70 -11.68 19.12 3.23
C THR A 70 -10.41 18.28 3.18
N PRO A 71 -10.51 16.94 3.15
CA PRO A 71 -9.37 16.10 2.86
C PRO A 71 -8.77 16.52 1.51
N LYS A 72 -7.44 16.61 1.45
CA LYS A 72 -6.76 16.79 0.17
C LYS A 72 -6.46 15.43 -0.43
N ASN A 73 -6.52 15.35 -1.76
CA ASN A 73 -6.24 14.12 -2.53
C ASN A 73 -7.10 12.92 -2.08
N ASP A 74 -8.31 13.17 -1.61
CA ASP A 74 -9.31 12.12 -1.60
C ASP A 74 -9.63 11.76 -3.06
N ASN A 75 -9.96 10.50 -3.33
CA ASN A 75 -10.14 9.97 -4.69
C ASN A 75 -11.34 10.57 -5.47
N SER A 76 -11.87 11.71 -5.02
CA SER A 76 -12.95 12.46 -5.64
C SER A 76 -12.38 13.44 -6.66
N ILE A 77 -12.88 13.38 -7.91
CA ILE A 77 -12.48 14.32 -9.00
C ILE A 77 -12.75 15.81 -8.66
N HIS A 78 -13.68 16.08 -7.75
CA HIS A 78 -14.07 17.44 -7.34
C HIS A 78 -13.72 17.76 -5.88
N GLY A 79 -13.05 16.84 -5.18
CA GLY A 79 -12.75 16.93 -3.75
C GLY A 79 -13.97 16.76 -2.85
N PHE A 80 -13.82 16.07 -1.73
CA PHE A 80 -14.87 15.94 -0.73
C PHE A 80 -14.82 17.10 0.26
N LYS A 81 -15.88 17.91 0.32
CA LYS A 81 -16.01 19.00 1.29
C LYS A 81 -17.09 18.67 2.30
N PHE A 82 -16.72 18.61 3.58
CA PHE A 82 -17.70 18.46 4.65
C PHE A 82 -18.49 19.76 4.83
N GLN A 83 -19.75 19.64 5.25
CA GLN A 83 -20.54 20.80 5.65
C GLN A 83 -19.87 21.51 6.83
N LYS A 84 -20.05 22.82 6.88
CA LYS A 84 -19.53 23.63 7.98
C LYS A 84 -20.23 23.29 9.29
N VAL A 85 -19.46 23.23 10.37
CA VAL A 85 -19.93 22.93 11.72
C VAL A 85 -19.41 23.99 12.67
N VAL A 86 -20.25 24.48 13.58
CA VAL A 86 -19.85 25.38 14.66
C VAL A 86 -19.34 24.53 15.82
N ILE A 87 -18.14 24.83 16.31
CA ILE A 87 -17.55 24.23 17.51
C ILE A 87 -17.22 25.30 18.54
#